data_AF-A0A7C6MTI7-F1
#
_entry.id   AF-A0A7C6MTI7-F1
#
_cell.length_a   1.000
_cell.length_b   1.000
_cell.length_c   1.000
_cell.angle_alpha   90.00
_cell.angle_beta   90.00
_cell.angle_gamma   90.00
#
_symmetry.space_group_name_H-M   'P 1'
#
loop_
_entity.id
_entity.type
_entity.pdbx_description
1 polymer ?
#
loop_
_entity_poly.entity_id
_entity_poly.type
_entity_poly.pdbx_seq_one_letter_code
_entity_poly.pdbx_strand_id
1 'polypeptide(L)'
;MDSGNYYFIIPIVIALLITQAVWIFIDAKKRGENHWLWGLFGLLNVPTSLIIYLIVTRYKRSKCPFCGQGIHKGYKCCPHCGEQLQGLCSKCNSVVRYDWEYCPECGSKLK
;
A
#
# COMPACT_ATOMS: atom_id res chain seq x y z
N MET A 1 -16.39 11.39 -37.20
CA MET A 1 -16.23 12.00 -35.86
C MET A 1 -16.23 13.50 -36.05
N ASP A 2 -17.28 14.17 -35.61
CA ASP A 2 -17.51 15.59 -35.90
C ASP A 2 -16.61 16.50 -35.05
N SER A 3 -16.08 17.54 -35.68
CA SER A 3 -15.19 18.55 -35.10
C SER A 3 -15.79 19.27 -33.88
N GLY A 4 -17.12 19.29 -33.73
CA GLY A 4 -17.75 19.88 -32.56
C GLY A 4 -17.46 19.13 -31.26
N ASN A 5 -17.32 17.80 -31.31
CA ASN A 5 -17.26 16.97 -30.11
C ASN A 5 -15.89 17.03 -29.40
N TYR A 6 -14.78 17.26 -30.12
CA TYR A 6 -13.46 17.31 -29.48
C TYR A 6 -13.28 18.52 -28.57
N TYR A 7 -13.88 19.67 -28.92
CA TYR A 7 -13.82 20.88 -28.09
C TYR A 7 -14.47 20.67 -26.72
N PHE A 8 -15.45 19.78 -26.62
CA PHE A 8 -16.09 19.41 -25.36
C PHE A 8 -15.33 18.30 -24.62
N ILE A 9 -14.76 17.32 -25.33
CA ILE A 9 -14.08 16.17 -24.72
C ILE A 9 -12.72 16.56 -24.13
N ILE A 10 -11.94 17.39 -24.82
CA ILE A 10 -10.60 17.81 -24.37
C ILE A 10 -10.59 18.43 -22.96
N PRO A 11 -11.41 19.46 -22.64
CA PRO A 11 -11.40 20.05 -21.31
C PRO A 11 -11.85 19.07 -20.22
N ILE A 12 -12.76 18.14 -20.52
CA ILE A 12 -13.17 17.08 -19.59
C ILE A 12 -12.00 16.16 -19.27
N VAL A 13 -11.25 15.71 -20.29
CA VAL A 13 -10.08 14.86 -20.11
C VAL A 13 -8.99 15.58 -19.30
N ILE A 14 -8.74 16.86 -19.58
CA ILE A 14 -7.79 17.68 -18.83
C ILE A 14 -8.21 17.81 -17.35
N ALA A 15 -9.49 18.08 -17.09
CA ALA A 15 -10.02 18.19 -15.73
C ALA A 15 -9.87 16.87 -14.96
N LEU A 16 -10.11 15.72 -15.62
CA LEU A 16 -9.90 14.40 -15.03
C LEU A 16 -8.43 14.13 -14.72
N LEU A 17 -7.51 14.47 -15.64
CA LEU A 17 -6.07 14.32 -15.44
C LEU A 17 -5.56 15.13 -14.24
N ILE A 18 -5.96 16.41 -14.17
CA ILE A 18 -5.56 17.30 -13.06
C ILE A 18 -6.13 16.80 -11.74
N THR A 19 -7.43 16.45 -11.71
CA THR A 19 -8.08 15.96 -10.49
C THR A 19 -7.41 14.67 -9.98
N GLN A 20 -7.12 13.73 -10.87
CA GLN A 20 -6.39 12.50 -10.55
C GLN A 20 -5.00 12.82 -9.99
N ALA A 21 -4.23 13.67 -10.66
CA ALA A 21 -2.88 14.03 -10.24
C ALA A 21 -2.83 14.72 -8.87
N VAL A 22 -3.75 15.67 -8.62
CA VAL A 22 -3.88 16.36 -7.34
C VAL A 22 -4.23 15.37 -6.22
N TRP A 23 -5.15 14.46 -6.49
CA TRP A 23 -5.53 13.42 -5.52
C TRP A 23 -4.35 12.50 -5.18
N ILE A 24 -3.61 12.02 -6.19
CA ILE A 24 -2.40 11.20 -5.99
C ILE A 24 -1.34 11.96 -5.19
N PHE A 25 -1.11 13.24 -5.50
CA PHE A 25 -0.14 14.06 -4.78
C PHE A 25 -0.49 14.20 -3.29
N ILE A 26 -1.77 14.46 -2.97
CA ILE A 26 -2.24 14.59 -1.60
C ILE A 26 -2.16 13.24 -0.86
N ASP A 27 -2.56 12.13 -1.47
CA ASP A 27 -2.47 10.79 -0.86
C ASP A 27 -1.00 10.39 -0.62
N ALA A 28 -0.10 10.66 -1.58
CA ALA A 28 1.33 10.40 -1.42
C ALA A 28 1.94 11.25 -0.30
N LYS A 29 1.54 12.53 -0.18
CA LYS A 29 1.96 13.42 0.91
C LYS A 29 1.52 12.92 2.28
N LYS A 30 0.29 12.40 2.38
CA LYS A 30 -0.22 11.80 3.62
C LYS A 30 0.51 10.50 3.99
N ARG A 31 1.04 9.76 3.02
CA ARG A 31 1.77 8.50 3.23
C ARG A 31 3.27 8.66 3.47
N GLY A 32 3.81 9.86 3.28
CA GLY A 32 5.26 10.10 3.35
C GLY A 32 6.05 9.52 2.17
N GLU A 33 5.36 9.18 1.08
CA GLU A 33 5.98 8.77 -0.19
C GLU A 33 6.48 10.00 -0.95
N ASN A 34 7.37 9.84 -1.93
CA ASN A 34 7.84 10.97 -2.75
C ASN A 34 6.69 11.54 -3.62
N HIS A 35 5.97 12.51 -3.06
CA HIS A 35 4.72 13.05 -3.61
C HIS A 35 4.90 13.79 -4.93
N TRP A 36 6.06 14.38 -5.17
CA TRP A 36 6.36 15.02 -6.46
C TRP A 36 6.50 14.01 -7.59
N LEU A 37 7.16 12.86 -7.33
CA LEU A 37 7.29 11.78 -8.31
C LEU A 37 5.92 11.21 -8.69
N TRP A 38 5.10 10.88 -7.68
CA TRP A 38 3.79 10.28 -7.92
C TRP A 38 2.78 11.26 -8.53
N GLY A 39 2.83 12.54 -8.14
CA GLY A 39 2.03 13.59 -8.75
C GLY A 39 2.34 13.74 -10.24
N LEU A 40 3.62 13.84 -10.63
CA LEU A 40 4.02 13.96 -12.03
C LEU A 40 3.61 12.72 -12.86
N PHE A 41 3.76 11.52 -12.29
CA PHE A 41 3.28 10.29 -12.92
C PHE A 41 1.76 10.28 -13.14
N GLY A 42 1.00 10.89 -12.24
CA GLY A 42 -0.46 11.02 -12.33
C GLY A 42 -0.95 11.79 -13.57
N LEU A 43 -0.11 12.66 -14.16
CA LEU A 43 -0.46 13.44 -15.35
C LEU A 43 -0.27 12.69 -16.68
N LEU A 44 0.41 11.53 -16.69
CA LEU A 44 0.76 10.85 -17.94
C LEU A 44 -0.45 10.21 -18.63
N ASN A 45 -1.26 9.47 -17.88
CA ASN A 45 -2.38 8.71 -18.44
C ASN A 45 -3.45 8.43 -17.37
N VAL A 46 -4.72 8.56 -17.74
CA VAL A 46 -5.87 8.02 -16.98
C VAL A 46 -6.33 6.75 -17.70
N PRO A 47 -6.59 5.61 -17.03
CA PRO A 47 -6.48 5.32 -15.59
C PRO A 47 -5.18 4.58 -15.21
N THR A 48 -4.29 4.30 -16.17
CA THR A 48 -3.15 3.39 -15.97
C THR A 48 -2.19 3.86 -14.88
N SER A 49 -1.91 5.17 -14.79
CA SER A 49 -1.01 5.71 -13.76
C SER A 49 -1.58 5.53 -12.35
N LEU A 50 -2.91 5.66 -12.19
CA LEU A 50 -3.59 5.43 -10.91
C LEU A 50 -3.51 3.97 -10.47
N ILE A 51 -3.67 3.03 -11.41
CA ILE A 51 -3.55 1.60 -11.11
C ILE A 51 -2.14 1.27 -10.61
N ILE A 52 -1.11 1.75 -11.32
CA ILE A 52 0.29 1.54 -10.94
C ILE A 52 0.58 2.16 -9.57
N TYR A 53 0.13 3.40 -9.33
CA TYR A 53 0.26 4.08 -8.05
C TYR A 53 -0.34 3.26 -6.91
N LEU A 54 -1.57 2.76 -7.07
CA LEU A 54 -2.25 1.98 -6.05
C LEU A 54 -1.55 0.66 -5.78
N ILE A 55 -1.10 -0.07 -6.81
CA ILE A 55 -0.39 -1.34 -6.61
C ILE A 55 0.90 -1.09 -5.82
N VAL A 56 1.75 -0.16 -6.26
CA VAL A 56 3.06 0.06 -5.63
C VAL A 56 2.92 0.58 -4.21
N THR A 57 2.06 1.56 -3.98
CA THR A 57 1.93 2.21 -2.65
C THR A 57 1.09 1.41 -1.65
N ARG A 58 0.22 0.51 -2.10
CA ARG A 58 -0.62 -0.31 -1.20
C ARG A 58 -0.04 -1.69 -0.94
N TYR A 59 0.94 -2.10 -1.72
CA TYR A 59 1.58 -3.40 -1.55
C TYR A 59 2.58 -3.39 -0.38
N LYS A 60 2.05 -3.55 0.84
CA LYS A 60 2.85 -3.68 2.06
C LYS A 60 3.44 -5.09 2.18
N ARG A 61 4.74 -5.23 1.96
CA ARG A 61 5.50 -6.43 2.36
C ARG A 61 5.99 -6.28 3.81
N SER A 62 5.82 -7.33 4.62
CA SER A 62 6.51 -7.44 5.90
C SER A 62 7.89 -8.05 5.66
N LYS A 63 8.86 -7.81 6.54
CA LYS A 63 10.14 -8.53 6.49
C LYS A 63 10.12 -9.64 7.54
N CYS A 64 10.75 -10.77 7.25
CA CYS A 64 11.00 -11.79 8.24
C CYS A 64 12.03 -11.24 9.25
N PRO A 65 11.80 -11.34 10.58
CA PRO A 65 12.74 -10.84 11.57
C PRO A 65 14.00 -11.71 11.71
N PHE A 66 13.93 -12.97 11.29
CA PHE A 66 15.02 -13.94 11.46
C PHE A 66 16.01 -13.92 10.29
N CYS A 67 15.51 -13.85 9.05
CA CYS A 67 16.37 -13.85 7.86
C CYS A 67 16.38 -12.52 7.08
N GLY A 68 15.48 -11.57 7.41
CA GLY A 68 15.38 -10.28 6.72
C GLY A 68 14.63 -10.29 5.37
N GLN A 69 14.30 -11.47 4.83
CA GLN A 69 13.64 -11.59 3.53
C GLN A 69 12.21 -11.04 3.56
N GLY A 70 11.75 -10.44 2.44
CA GLY A 70 10.39 -9.94 2.30
C GLY A 70 9.35 -11.06 2.24
N ILE A 71 8.33 -10.98 3.11
CA ILE A 71 7.23 -11.93 3.26
C ILE A 71 5.87 -11.22 3.26
N HIS A 72 4.81 -11.96 2.95
CA HIS A 72 3.44 -11.45 3.02
C HIS A 72 2.87 -11.53 4.44
N LYS A 73 2.04 -10.55 4.81
CA LYS A 73 1.21 -10.59 6.02
C LYS A 73 0.23 -11.74 5.89
N GLY A 74 0.39 -12.80 6.68
CA GLY A 74 -0.34 -14.04 6.37
C GLY A 74 0.36 -15.29 6.85
N TYR A 75 1.66 -15.35 6.61
CA TYR A 75 2.39 -16.61 6.58
C TYR A 75 2.55 -17.18 7.99
N LYS A 76 2.34 -18.49 8.13
CA LYS A 76 2.56 -19.23 9.39
C LYS A 76 4.03 -19.50 9.62
N CYS A 77 4.75 -19.89 8.57
CA CYS A 77 6.19 -20.11 8.57
C CYS A 77 6.82 -19.35 7.39
N CYS A 78 8.09 -18.96 7.54
CA CYS A 78 8.84 -18.32 6.47
C CYS A 78 9.25 -19.34 5.40
N PRO A 79 8.97 -19.12 4.10
CA PRO A 79 9.36 -20.04 3.04
C PRO A 79 10.87 -20.03 2.73
N HIS A 80 11.63 -19.08 3.29
CA HIS A 80 13.05 -18.92 3.02
C HIS A 80 13.94 -19.50 4.12
N CYS A 81 13.55 -19.38 5.40
CA CYS A 81 14.31 -19.92 6.53
C CYS A 81 13.58 -21.02 7.32
N GLY A 82 12.29 -21.25 7.07
CA GLY A 82 11.49 -22.25 7.80
C GLY A 82 10.92 -21.77 9.14
N GLU A 83 11.37 -20.63 9.66
CA GLU A 83 11.02 -20.16 11.01
C GLU A 83 9.54 -19.79 11.15
N GLN A 84 8.98 -20.01 12.34
CA GLN A 84 7.57 -19.71 12.62
C GLN A 84 7.34 -18.22 12.87
N LEU A 85 6.33 -17.64 12.19
CA LEU A 85 6.00 -16.22 12.26
C LEU A 85 4.79 -15.94 13.18
N GLN A 86 4.33 -16.98 13.89
CA GLN A 86 3.23 -16.96 14.83
C GLN A 86 3.73 -17.58 16.14
N GLY A 87 3.41 -16.94 17.26
CA GLY A 87 3.78 -17.38 18.60
C GLY A 87 2.57 -17.41 19.52
N LEU A 88 2.80 -17.71 20.80
CA LEU A 88 1.78 -17.67 21.84
C LEU A 88 1.97 -16.44 22.72
N CYS A 89 0.87 -15.82 23.15
CA CYS A 89 0.92 -14.76 24.15
C CYS A 89 1.39 -15.31 25.50
N SER A 90 2.39 -14.68 26.13
CA SER A 90 2.92 -15.12 27.44
C SER A 90 1.95 -15.02 28.62
N LYS A 91 0.86 -14.24 28.49
CA LYS A 91 -0.12 -14.02 29.57
C LYS A 91 -1.37 -14.89 29.45
N CYS A 92 -1.91 -15.04 28.24
CA CYS A 92 -3.18 -15.76 28.01
C CYS A 92 -3.05 -16.94 27.04
N ASN A 93 -1.86 -17.17 26.49
CA ASN A 93 -1.57 -18.29 25.58
C ASN A 93 -2.38 -18.31 24.27
N SER A 94 -2.95 -17.18 23.85
CA SER A 94 -3.59 -17.07 22.52
C SER A 94 -2.55 -17.03 21.40
N VAL A 95 -2.94 -17.48 20.20
CA VAL A 95 -2.09 -17.41 19.01
C VAL A 95 -1.96 -15.96 18.56
N VAL A 96 -0.73 -15.46 18.49
CA VAL A 96 -0.41 -14.08 18.10
C VAL A 96 0.57 -14.06 16.92
N ARG A 97 0.51 -13.02 16.10
CA ARG A 97 1.46 -12.82 15.00
C ARG A 97 2.68 -12.04 15.47
N TYR A 98 3.83 -12.33 14.87
CA TYR A 98 5.06 -11.59 15.15
C TYR A 98 4.96 -10.07 14.85
N ASP A 99 4.14 -9.67 13.88
CA ASP A 99 3.98 -8.25 13.50
C ASP A 99 2.99 -7.49 14.39
N TRP A 100 2.40 -8.14 15.40
CA TRP A 100 1.52 -7.51 16.38
C TRP A 100 2.31 -6.93 17.56
N GLU A 101 1.87 -5.77 18.05
CA GLU A 101 2.45 -5.10 19.22
C GLU A 101 1.70 -5.44 20.52
N TYR A 102 0.40 -5.72 20.43
CA TYR A 102 -0.48 -6.01 21.55
C TYR A 102 -1.31 -7.26 21.29
N CYS A 103 -1.56 -8.04 22.34
CA CYS A 103 -2.47 -9.18 22.28
C CYS A 103 -3.92 -8.71 22.18
N PRO A 104 -4.73 -9.19 21.22
CA PRO A 104 -6.14 -8.80 21.09
C PRO A 104 -7.02 -9.37 22.20
N GLU A 105 -6.64 -10.49 22.82
CA GLU A 105 -7.44 -11.17 23.85
C GLU A 105 -7.26 -10.55 25.24
N CYS A 106 -6.02 -10.25 25.63
CA CYS A 106 -5.72 -9.80 26.99
C CYS A 106 -5.04 -8.42 27.07
N GLY A 107 -4.76 -7.77 25.93
CA GLY A 107 -4.16 -6.44 25.86
C GLY A 107 -2.69 -6.36 26.30
N SER A 108 -2.02 -7.49 26.58
CA SER A 108 -0.61 -7.46 26.98
C SER A 108 0.28 -7.11 25.80
N LYS A 109 1.35 -6.35 26.07
CA LYS A 109 2.37 -6.00 25.08
C LYS A 109 3.20 -7.24 24.71
N LEU A 110 3.42 -7.46 23.41
CA LEU A 110 4.15 -8.62 22.87
C LEU A 110 5.64 -8.34 22.61
N LYS A 111 6.04 -7.06 22.61
CA LYS A 111 7.41 -6.56 22.41
C LYS A 111 7.80 -5.51 23.44
#